data_AF-A0A5Q4F2J0-F1
#
_entry.id   AF-A0A5Q4F2J0-F1
#
_cell.length_a   1.000
_cell.length_b   1.000
_cell.length_c   1.000
_cell.angle_alpha   90.00
_cell.angle_beta   90.00
_cell.angle_gamma   90.00
#
_symmetry.space_group_name_H-M   'P 1'
#
loop_
_entity.id
_entity.type
_entity.pdbx_description
1 polymer ?
#
loop_
_entity_poly.entity_id
_entity_poly.type
_entity_poly.pdbx_seq_one_letter_code
_entity_poly.pdbx_strand_id
1 'polypeptide(L)'
;MLKCLLDTNIAIYTIKNRPSEVREAFKAHEVLPYDREAAAQTSQLRAELKKAGRPIGPYDEMIAGHARAKGLVVVTNNMKQFENLPGLRLENWA
;
A
#
# COMPACT_ATOMS: atom_id res chain seq x y z
N MET A 1 0.33 -17.65 -6.34
CA MET A 1 1.13 -16.54 -6.91
C MET A 1 1.05 -15.38 -5.93
N LEU A 2 2.18 -14.85 -5.47
CA LEU A 2 2.21 -13.75 -4.47
C LEU A 2 1.47 -12.53 -5.02
N LYS A 3 0.39 -12.13 -4.35
CA LYS A 3 -0.32 -10.88 -4.64
C LYS A 3 0.24 -9.82 -3.69
N CYS A 4 1.06 -8.93 -4.22
CA CYS A 4 1.62 -7.78 -3.51
C CYS A 4 0.85 -6.51 -3.87
N LEU A 5 0.85 -5.52 -2.97
CA LEU A 5 0.38 -4.18 -3.23
C LEU A 5 1.58 -3.24 -3.27
N LEU A 6 1.77 -2.58 -4.42
CA LEU A 6 2.86 -1.61 -4.60
C LEU A 6 2.47 -0.28 -3.95
N ASP A 7 3.43 0.36 -3.27
CA ASP A 7 3.21 1.70 -2.73
C ASP A 7 3.10 2.78 -3.83
N THR A 8 2.60 3.95 -3.46
CA THR A 8 2.41 5.08 -4.39
C THR A 8 3.70 5.61 -5.01
N ASN A 9 4.88 5.31 -4.46
CA ASN A 9 6.14 5.83 -4.98
C ASN A 9 6.46 5.26 -6.37
N ILE A 10 6.13 3.99 -6.63
CA ILE A 10 6.29 3.38 -7.96
C ILE A 10 5.38 4.06 -8.99
N ALA A 11 4.12 4.30 -8.63
CA ALA A 11 3.18 5.01 -9.50
C ALA A 11 3.63 6.46 -9.78
N ILE A 12 4.06 7.18 -8.74
CA ILE A 12 4.58 8.56 -8.86
C ILE A 12 5.83 8.59 -9.74
N TYR A 13 6.78 7.67 -9.54
CA TYR A 13 7.99 7.57 -10.35
C TYR A 13 7.67 7.32 -11.83
N THR A 14 6.74 6.39 -12.11
CA THR A 14 6.29 6.07 -13.46
C THR A 14 5.64 7.27 -14.15
N ILE A 15 4.80 8.02 -13.44
CA ILE A 15 4.15 9.23 -13.98
C ILE A 15 5.17 10.33 -14.27
N LYS A 16 6.13 10.54 -13.36
CA LYS A 16 7.13 11.63 -13.45
C LYS A 16 8.18 11.38 -14.53
N ASN A 17 8.73 10.16 -14.59
CA ASN A 17 9.87 9.84 -15.44
C ASN A 17 9.49 9.13 -16.74
N ARG A 18 8.25 8.63 -16.83
CA ARG A 18 7.71 7.85 -17.97
C ARG A 18 8.69 6.81 -18.55
N PRO A 19 9.40 6.01 -17.75
CA PRO A 19 10.27 4.98 -18.31
C PRO A 19 9.37 3.92 -18.98
N SER A 20 9.61 3.63 -20.26
CA SER A 20 8.83 2.66 -21.02
C SER A 20 8.84 1.28 -20.34
N GLU A 21 9.99 0.85 -19.86
CA GLU A 21 10.20 -0.42 -19.17
C GLU A 21 9.35 -0.55 -17.90
N VAL A 22 9.33 0.48 -17.05
CA VAL A 22 8.52 0.51 -15.82
C VAL A 22 7.03 0.56 -16.15
N ARG A 23 6.64 1.28 -17.21
CA ARG A 23 5.24 1.36 -17.64
C ARG A 23 4.71 0.02 -18.15
N GLU A 24 5.49 -0.70 -18.95
CA GLU A 24 5.09 -2.03 -19.43
C GLU A 24 5.06 -3.05 -18.29
N ALA A 25 6.00 -2.99 -17.35
CA ALA A 25 5.94 -3.79 -16.13
C ALA A 25 4.67 -3.48 -15.31
N PHE A 26 4.31 -2.21 -15.13
CA PHE A 26 3.09 -1.82 -14.41
C PHE A 26 1.81 -2.34 -15.08
N LYS A 27 1.72 -2.27 -16.41
CA LYS A 27 0.58 -2.81 -17.19
C LYS A 27 0.43 -4.33 -17.08
N ALA A 28 1.51 -5.05 -16.77
CA ALA A 28 1.47 -6.49 -16.58
C ALA A 28 0.81 -6.90 -15.25
N HIS A 29 0.52 -5.95 -14.35
CA HIS A 29 -0.07 -6.20 -13.04
C HIS A 29 -1.54 -5.77 -12.97
N GLU A 30 -2.31 -6.48 -12.15
CA GLU A 30 -3.73 -6.19 -11.93
C GLU A 30 -3.90 -4.93 -11.06
N VAL A 31 -4.80 -4.04 -11.47
CA VAL A 31 -5.25 -2.91 -10.65
C VAL A 31 -6.48 -3.33 -9.87
N LEU A 32 -6.33 -3.46 -8.55
CA LEU A 32 -7.44 -3.84 -7.68
C LEU A 32 -8.32 -2.62 -7.35
N PRO A 33 -9.66 -2.75 -7.43
CA PRO A 33 -10.57 -1.69 -7.03
C PRO A 33 -10.52 -1.48 -5.52
N TYR A 34 -10.59 -0.23 -5.08
CA TYR A 34 -10.76 0.11 -3.67
C TYR A 34 -12.24 -0.01 -3.29
N ASP A 35 -12.61 -1.12 -2.68
CA ASP A 35 -14.00 -1.46 -2.36
C ASP A 35 -14.40 -1.09 -0.91
N ARG A 36 -15.62 -1.49 -0.52
CA ARG A 36 -16.16 -1.22 0.83
C ARG A 36 -15.36 -1.91 1.93
N GLU A 37 -14.80 -3.08 1.66
CA GLU A 37 -14.00 -3.83 2.62
C GLU A 37 -12.67 -3.14 2.88
N ALA A 38 -11.99 -2.68 1.81
CA ALA A 38 -10.81 -1.84 1.90
C ALA A 38 -11.10 -0.56 2.70
N ALA A 39 -12.23 0.12 2.42
CA ALA A 39 -12.64 1.31 3.16
C ALA A 39 -12.88 1.04 4.66
N ALA A 40 -13.50 -0.08 5.00
CA ALA A 40 -13.71 -0.48 6.39
C ALA A 40 -12.39 -0.73 7.12
N GLN A 41 -11.46 -1.48 6.51
CA GLN A 41 -10.14 -1.74 7.09
C GLN A 41 -9.30 -0.47 7.24
N THR A 42 -9.34 0.44 6.28
CA THR A 42 -8.69 1.76 6.38
C THR A 42 -9.24 2.56 7.55
N SER A 43 -10.55 2.57 7.75
CA SER A 43 -11.21 3.33 8.82
C SER A 43 -10.86 2.76 10.19
N GLN A 44 -10.83 1.43 10.30
CA GLN A 44 -10.39 0.75 11.51
C GLN A 44 -8.92 1.04 11.81
N LEU A 45 -8.03 0.90 10.82
CA LEU A 45 -6.60 1.18 10.97
C LEU A 45 -6.37 2.63 11.40
N ARG A 46 -7.04 3.59 10.76
CA ARG A 46 -6.97 5.02 11.13
C ARG A 46 -7.35 5.24 12.60
N ALA A 47 -8.40 4.58 13.08
CA ALA A 47 -8.82 4.69 14.48
C ALA A 47 -7.77 4.09 15.44
N GLU A 48 -7.20 2.92 15.10
CA GLU A 48 -6.12 2.27 15.85
C GLU A 48 -4.88 3.17 15.95
N LEU A 49 -4.43 3.73 14.82
CA LEU A 49 -3.27 4.61 14.74
C LEU A 49 -3.47 5.94 15.46
N LYS A 50 -4.65 6.54 15.34
CA LYS A 50 -5.01 7.75 16.06
C LYS A 50 -4.97 7.52 17.57
N LYS A 51 -5.51 6.38 18.04
CA LYS A 51 -5.45 6.00 19.46
C LYS A 51 -4.02 5.76 19.94
N ALA A 52 -3.14 5.23 19.08
CA ALA A 52 -1.73 5.00 19.37
C ALA A 52 -0.84 6.25 19.23
N GLY A 53 -1.40 7.42 18.87
CA GLY A 53 -0.63 8.66 18.70
C GLY A 53 0.32 8.64 17.49
N ARG A 54 0.06 7.78 16.50
CA ARG A 54 0.93 7.57 15.32
C ARG A 54 0.12 7.67 14.01
N PRO A 55 -0.43 8.85 13.67
CA PRO A 55 -1.08 9.02 12.38
C PRO A 55 -0.05 8.87 11.25
N ILE A 56 -0.46 8.26 10.13
CA ILE A 56 0.30 8.24 8.88
C ILE A 56 -0.47 9.01 7.80
N GLY A 57 0.12 9.19 6.62
CA GLY A 57 -0.55 9.89 5.52
C GLY A 57 -1.84 9.20 5.09
N PRO A 58 -2.88 9.94 4.66
CA PRO A 58 -4.19 9.36 4.34
C PRO A 58 -4.14 8.30 3.23
N TYR A 59 -3.21 8.44 2.28
CA TYR A 59 -3.01 7.43 1.23
C TYR A 59 -2.31 6.18 1.74
N ASP A 60 -1.37 6.31 2.69
CA ASP A 60 -0.71 5.15 3.30
C ASP A 60 -1.70 4.35 4.15
N GLU A 61 -2.62 5.02 4.84
CA GLU A 61 -3.72 4.37 5.54
C GLU A 61 -4.62 3.60 4.56
N MET A 62 -4.91 4.17 3.39
CA MET A 62 -5.70 3.49 2.35
C MET A 62 -4.97 2.29 1.76
N ILE A 63 -3.66 2.40 1.50
CA ILE A 63 -2.83 1.29 1.01
C ILE A 63 -2.79 0.17 2.05
N ALA A 64 -2.50 0.50 3.30
CA ALA A 64 -2.43 -0.47 4.39
C ALA A 64 -3.79 -1.12 4.67
N GLY A 65 -4.88 -0.34 4.67
CA GLY A 65 -6.24 -0.85 4.81
C GLY A 65 -6.65 -1.77 3.65
N HIS A 66 -6.31 -1.40 2.42
CA HIS A 66 -6.57 -2.24 1.25
C HIS A 66 -5.76 -3.55 1.28
N ALA A 67 -4.48 -3.48 1.64
CA ALA A 67 -3.65 -4.68 1.80
C ALA A 67 -4.14 -5.59 2.93
N ARG A 68 -4.58 -5.01 4.05
CA ARG A 68 -5.17 -5.75 5.18
C ARG A 68 -6.48 -6.42 4.77
N ALA A 69 -7.35 -5.73 4.03
CA ALA A 69 -8.61 -6.27 3.51
C ALA A 69 -8.39 -7.47 2.57
N LYS A 70 -7.41 -7.36 1.67
CA LYS A 70 -7.14 -8.40 0.66
C LYS A 70 -6.12 -9.45 1.11
N GLY A 71 -5.61 -9.34 2.34
CA GLY A 71 -4.54 -10.19 2.85
C GLY A 71 -3.34 -10.18 1.90
N LEU A 72 -2.85 -8.99 1.54
CA LEU A 72 -1.70 -8.80 0.64
C LEU A 72 -0.43 -8.46 1.43
N VAL A 73 0.72 -8.54 0.76
CA VAL A 73 1.98 -7.99 1.26
C VAL A 73 2.17 -6.61 0.63
N VAL A 74 2.45 -5.58 1.43
CA VAL A 74 2.86 -4.27 0.90
C VAL A 74 4.35 -4.30 0.63
N VAL A 75 4.73 -4.01 -0.63
CA VAL A 75 6.13 -3.85 -1.01
C VAL A 75 6.43 -2.36 -1.01
N THR A 76 7.37 -1.93 -0.17
CA THR A 76 7.71 -0.51 -0.01
C THR A 76 9.17 -0.32 0.37
N ASN A 77 9.77 0.75 -0.13
CA ASN A 77 11.11 1.19 0.31
C ASN A 77 11.03 2.09 1.56
N ASN A 78 9.81 2.47 2.00
CA ASN A 78 9.58 3.30 3.19
C ASN A 78 9.09 2.44 4.36
N MET A 79 9.89 1.43 4.73
CA MET A 79 9.54 0.44 5.77
C MET A 79 9.10 1.10 7.09
N LYS A 80 9.78 2.18 7.50
CA LYS A 80 9.49 2.90 8.76
C LYS A 80 8.03 3.39 8.85
N GLN A 81 7.41 3.73 7.72
CA GLN A 81 6.03 4.19 7.68
C GLN A 81 5.05 3.06 8.03
N PHE A 82 5.35 1.83 7.61
CA PHE A 82 4.42 0.70 7.64
C PHE A 82 4.77 -0.41 8.67
N GLU A 83 6.02 -0.51 9.13
CA GLU A 83 6.55 -1.70 9.85
C GLU A 83 5.88 -2.04 11.17
N ASN A 84 5.13 -1.10 11.76
CA ASN A 84 4.42 -1.31 13.02
C ASN A 84 2.90 -1.25 12.85
N LEU A 85 2.40 -1.34 11.61
CA LEU A 85 0.97 -1.35 11.36
C LEU A 85 0.39 -2.73 11.68
N PRO A 86 -0.61 -2.82 12.58
CA PRO A 86 -1.16 -4.09 12.99
C PRO A 86 -1.83 -4.82 11.82
N GLY A 87 -1.53 -6.12 11.69
CA GLY A 87 -2.12 -6.98 10.65
C GLY A 87 -1.61 -6.72 9.23
N LEU A 88 -0.49 -6.00 9.08
CA LEU A 88 0.15 -5.74 7.79
C LEU A 88 1.39 -6.60 7.60
N ARG A 89 1.56 -7.16 6.39
CA ARG A 89 2.79 -7.87 5.99
C ARG A 89 3.57 -7.00 5.02
N LEU A 90 4.89 -6.97 5.19
CA LEU A 90 5.77 -6.10 4.41
C LEU A 90 6.93 -6.87 3.80
N GLU A 91 7.36 -6.40 2.64
CA GLU A 91 8.61 -6.78 2.01
C GLU A 91 9.33 -5.52 1.51
N ASN A 92 10.66 -5.58 1.51
CA ASN A 92 11.51 -4.59 0.87
C ASN A 92 12.31 -5.31 -0.22
N TRP A 93 12.24 -4.81 -1.46
CA TRP A 93 12.91 -5.38 -2.63
C TRP A 93 14.04 -4.48 -3.16
N ALA A 94 14.39 -3.40 -2.44
CA ALA A 94 15.52 -2.54 -2.76
C ALA A 94 16.85 -3.07 -2.23
#